data_AF-A0AAX6IN33-F1
#
_entry.id   AF-A0AAX6IN33-F1
#
_cell.length_a   1.000
_cell.length_b   1.000
_cell.length_c   1.000
_cell.angle_alpha   90.00
_cell.angle_beta   90.00
_cell.angle_gamma   90.00
#
_symmetry.space_group_name_H-M   'P 1'
#
loop_
_entity.id
_entity.type
_entity.pdbx_description
1 polymer ?
#
loop_
_entity_poly.entity_id
_entity_poly.type
_entity_poly.pdbx_seq_one_letter_code
_entity_poly.pdbx_strand_id
1 'polypeptide(L)'
;MQTFPGTKSTVSYPLPIPTSPMATLPLPLSSQNPNKTLKWPTHRNPNFSSRLSIKPNSRSSPPLISSGSRIIAERFRCRSVSSRNVSSNPPRTRNYEFNDADTEVELRLDIGSFDIESSKDIFVDADETSLLIRVKASGTLITLMETARLFEKIKPGETIWYLDEDQLVVNLKKYDNELKWPDVMESWETLASGLTQLLKGTSIYLVGESTEINLEVAKELAVGLGYTPLNTSDLLERYAKQSIDSWVISDGADSVAQAEGAILEGLSSHARTVVATLGGEQGAAMKDDKWRHLHAGFTVWLSNSGAGDGKSAREEARRHIQDGSLAYTNADVVVKLGRWDREHSKVVAQACLSALKQLILSDKQLTGKKSLYIRLGCRGDWPNIKAPGWNPSSNAETPEA
;
A
#
# COMPACT_ATOMS: atom_id res chain seq x y z
N MET A 1 -63.13 1.21 64.05
CA MET A 1 -63.93 2.41 64.37
C MET A 1 -63.70 3.40 63.25
N GLN A 2 -64.64 3.45 62.28
CA GLN A 2 -65.54 4.60 62.00
C GLN A 2 -64.77 5.78 61.37
N THR A 3 -65.00 6.27 60.14
CA THR A 3 -66.23 6.40 59.32
C THR A 3 -65.91 6.69 57.83
N PHE A 4 -66.78 6.22 56.93
CA PHE A 4 -67.01 6.61 55.51
C PHE A 4 -67.54 8.06 55.37
N PRO A 5 -67.79 8.68 54.17
CA PRO A 5 -68.10 8.13 52.82
C PRO A 5 -67.36 8.86 51.65
N GLY A 6 -67.48 8.59 50.35
CA GLY A 6 -68.24 7.64 49.53
C GLY A 6 -68.13 8.07 48.04
N THR A 7 -68.42 7.12 47.12
CA THR A 7 -68.85 7.31 45.70
C THR A 7 -67.89 8.04 44.73
N LYS A 8 -67.73 7.70 43.43
CA LYS A 8 -68.35 6.78 42.47
C LYS A 8 -67.38 6.67 41.28
N SER A 9 -67.56 5.60 40.50
CA SER A 9 -66.91 5.17 39.24
C SER A 9 -66.66 6.26 38.20
N THR A 10 -65.72 6.03 37.25
CA THR A 10 -65.94 6.00 35.77
C THR A 10 -64.63 5.96 34.96
N VAL A 11 -64.49 4.88 34.18
CA VAL A 11 -63.99 4.73 32.79
C VAL A 11 -62.86 5.64 32.26
N SER A 12 -61.80 4.97 31.79
CA SER A 12 -60.65 5.49 31.03
C SER A 12 -60.96 5.62 29.53
N TYR A 13 -60.66 6.79 28.94
CA TYR A 13 -60.59 7.03 27.48
C TYR A 13 -59.20 7.60 27.12
N PRO A 14 -58.59 7.25 25.96
CA PRO A 14 -57.32 7.82 25.51
C PRO A 14 -57.47 8.80 24.33
N LEU A 15 -56.77 9.95 24.35
CA LEU A 15 -56.58 10.91 23.25
C LEU A 15 -55.40 11.89 23.62
N PRO A 16 -54.85 12.77 22.74
CA PRO A 16 -54.06 12.51 21.52
C PRO A 16 -52.82 13.46 21.38
N ILE A 17 -52.15 13.40 20.21
CA ILE A 17 -51.00 14.20 19.71
C ILE A 17 -51.34 15.69 19.46
N PRO A 18 -50.34 16.61 19.51
CA PRO A 18 -50.28 17.78 18.60
C PRO A 18 -48.85 18.01 18.00
N THR A 19 -48.62 18.05 16.68
CA THR A 19 -48.70 19.16 15.67
C THR A 19 -47.71 20.33 15.81
N SER A 20 -46.95 20.58 14.73
CA SER A 20 -45.99 21.67 14.45
C SER A 20 -46.59 23.08 14.33
N PRO A 21 -45.76 24.13 14.10
CA PRO A 21 -45.86 24.82 12.80
C PRO A 21 -44.51 25.26 12.18
N MET A 22 -44.63 25.78 10.94
CA MET A 22 -43.65 26.01 9.88
C MET A 22 -43.74 27.47 9.39
N ALA A 23 -42.62 28.08 8.92
CA ALA A 23 -42.50 29.15 7.88
C ALA A 23 -41.13 29.88 8.01
N THR A 24 -40.40 30.42 7.00
CA THR A 24 -40.33 30.37 5.52
C THR A 24 -39.04 31.12 5.10
N LEU A 25 -38.21 30.49 4.23
CA LEU A 25 -37.32 30.93 3.10
C LEU A 25 -36.98 32.44 2.82
N PRO A 26 -35.86 32.79 2.11
CA PRO A 26 -35.57 32.33 0.72
C PRO A 26 -34.10 32.10 0.26
N LEU A 27 -34.02 31.39 -0.88
CA LEU A 27 -32.86 31.11 -1.76
C LEU A 27 -32.44 32.34 -2.61
N PRO A 28 -31.39 32.23 -3.46
CA PRO A 28 -31.64 31.75 -4.83
C PRO A 28 -30.66 30.70 -5.37
N LEU A 29 -31.24 29.81 -6.19
CA LEU A 29 -30.61 28.88 -7.13
C LEU A 29 -29.94 29.63 -8.30
N SER A 30 -28.90 29.04 -8.87
CA SER A 30 -28.76 28.99 -10.33
C SER A 30 -28.41 27.56 -10.75
N SER A 31 -29.34 26.93 -11.46
CA SER A 31 -29.19 25.63 -12.11
C SER A 31 -28.92 25.83 -13.60
N GLN A 32 -28.04 25.03 -14.19
CA GLN A 32 -28.20 24.62 -15.58
C GLN A 32 -27.93 23.12 -15.77
N ASN A 33 -29.04 22.41 -15.98
CA ASN A 33 -29.31 21.22 -16.79
C ASN A 33 -28.64 19.86 -16.52
N PRO A 34 -29.45 18.83 -16.19
CA PRO A 34 -29.14 17.42 -16.41
C PRO A 34 -29.70 16.98 -17.77
N ASN A 35 -28.82 16.67 -18.73
CA ASN A 35 -29.03 15.74 -19.86
C ASN A 35 -27.87 15.89 -20.84
N LYS A 36 -26.77 15.19 -20.58
CA LYS A 36 -25.83 14.80 -21.64
C LYS A 36 -25.71 13.28 -21.60
N THR A 37 -26.55 12.64 -22.40
CA THR A 37 -26.25 11.34 -22.98
C THR A 37 -24.83 11.41 -23.54
N LEU A 38 -23.90 10.62 -23.00
CA LEU A 38 -22.57 10.44 -23.58
C LEU A 38 -22.75 9.84 -24.97
N LYS A 39 -22.78 10.69 -25.99
CA LYS A 39 -22.59 10.30 -27.38
C LYS A 39 -21.08 10.29 -27.62
N TRP A 40 -20.50 9.10 -27.70
CA TRP A 40 -19.15 8.93 -28.20
C TRP A 40 -19.11 9.29 -29.69
N PRO A 41 -18.10 10.03 -30.19
CA PRO A 41 -17.99 10.28 -31.61
C PRO A 41 -17.76 8.96 -32.36
N THR A 42 -18.70 8.63 -33.24
CA THR A 42 -18.51 7.64 -34.29
C THR A 42 -17.33 8.03 -35.17
N HIS A 43 -16.43 7.05 -35.37
CA HIS A 43 -15.43 6.91 -36.43
C HIS A 43 -15.39 8.05 -37.47
N ARG A 44 -14.24 8.71 -37.56
CA ARG A 44 -13.80 9.35 -38.80
C ARG A 44 -12.29 9.24 -38.93
N ASN A 45 -11.86 8.41 -39.87
CA ASN A 45 -10.50 8.40 -40.40
C ASN A 45 -10.13 9.78 -40.93
N PRO A 46 -8.88 10.19 -40.74
CA PRO A 46 -8.14 10.88 -41.78
C PRO A 46 -6.92 10.05 -42.18
N ASN A 47 -6.90 9.68 -43.46
CA ASN A 47 -5.71 9.21 -44.15
C ASN A 47 -4.58 10.22 -43.97
N PHE A 48 -3.45 9.79 -43.43
CA PHE A 48 -2.17 10.42 -43.70
C PHE A 48 -1.16 9.38 -44.16
N SER A 49 -0.91 9.43 -45.47
CA SER A 49 0.22 8.79 -46.12
C SER A 49 1.48 9.56 -45.78
N SER A 50 2.47 8.91 -45.19
CA SER A 50 3.87 9.26 -45.43
C SER A 50 4.77 8.04 -45.25
N ARG A 51 5.41 7.68 -46.37
CA ARG A 51 6.45 6.66 -46.47
C ARG A 51 7.69 7.14 -45.74
N LEU A 52 8.24 6.32 -44.85
CA LEU A 52 9.69 6.25 -44.67
C LEU A 52 10.10 4.80 -44.43
N SER A 53 10.91 4.29 -45.35
CA SER A 53 11.50 2.96 -45.30
C SER A 53 12.77 2.99 -44.45
N ILE A 54 12.90 2.07 -43.49
CA ILE A 54 14.20 1.65 -42.99
C ILE A 54 14.19 0.12 -42.86
N LYS A 55 15.17 -0.52 -43.51
CA LYS A 55 15.36 -1.97 -43.61
C LYS A 55 15.83 -2.60 -42.28
N PRO A 56 15.56 -3.90 -42.07
CA PRO A 56 15.93 -4.61 -40.85
C PRO A 56 17.39 -5.05 -40.92
N ASN A 57 18.08 -5.09 -39.77
CA ASN A 57 19.34 -5.80 -39.67
C ASN A 57 19.23 -6.93 -38.63
N SER A 58 19.12 -8.13 -39.17
CA SER A 58 19.27 -9.42 -38.52
C SER A 58 20.70 -9.63 -38.04
N ARG A 59 20.89 -10.10 -36.81
CA ARG A 59 22.02 -10.97 -36.46
C ARG A 59 21.59 -12.05 -35.47
N SER A 60 21.48 -13.25 -36.03
CA SER A 60 21.54 -14.56 -35.38
C SER A 60 22.96 -14.87 -34.88
N SER A 61 23.10 -15.69 -33.84
CA SER A 61 24.01 -16.86 -33.66
C SER A 61 23.86 -17.39 -32.19
N PRO A 62 24.38 -18.57 -31.79
CA PRO A 62 23.63 -19.85 -31.66
C PRO A 62 23.77 -20.49 -30.24
N PRO A 63 23.31 -21.73 -29.98
CA PRO A 63 23.25 -22.34 -28.64
C PRO A 63 24.45 -23.25 -28.32
N LEU A 64 24.61 -23.70 -27.05
CA LEU A 64 24.87 -25.10 -26.61
C LEU A 64 25.53 -25.24 -25.20
N ILE A 65 24.88 -26.07 -24.37
CA ILE A 65 25.39 -27.18 -23.50
C ILE A 65 26.22 -26.92 -22.22
N SER A 66 25.55 -27.19 -21.08
CA SER A 66 25.81 -28.17 -19.99
C SER A 66 27.23 -28.51 -19.49
N SER A 67 27.40 -28.48 -18.15
CA SER A 67 27.74 -29.64 -17.27
C SER A 67 27.70 -29.17 -15.79
N GLY A 68 26.90 -29.78 -14.91
CA GLY A 68 27.34 -30.78 -13.91
C GLY A 68 27.93 -30.12 -12.65
N SER A 69 27.29 -30.15 -11.48
CA SER A 69 27.35 -31.31 -10.58
C SER A 69 26.33 -31.21 -9.44
N ARG A 70 25.78 -32.37 -9.08
CA ARG A 70 24.94 -32.64 -7.90
C ARG A 70 25.84 -32.98 -6.71
N ILE A 71 25.47 -32.53 -5.50
CA ILE A 71 25.71 -33.29 -4.27
C ILE A 71 24.43 -33.29 -3.42
N ILE A 72 24.15 -34.48 -2.89
CA ILE A 72 22.97 -34.96 -2.16
C ILE A 72 23.20 -34.86 -0.64
N ALA A 73 22.10 -34.93 0.12
CA ALA A 73 21.96 -35.46 1.49
C ALA A 73 21.94 -34.40 2.61
N GLU A 74 21.09 -34.47 3.64
CA GLU A 74 20.15 -35.51 4.03
C GLU A 74 19.10 -34.99 5.03
N ARG A 75 17.99 -35.73 5.06
CA ARG A 75 16.80 -35.66 5.90
C ARG A 75 17.10 -35.61 7.41
N PHE A 76 16.21 -35.01 8.20
CA PHE A 76 15.62 -35.72 9.35
C PHE A 76 14.15 -35.38 9.55
N ARG A 77 13.42 -36.46 9.87
CA ARG A 77 11.97 -36.64 9.97
C ARG A 77 11.64 -36.70 11.45
N CYS A 78 10.58 -36.04 11.93
CA CYS A 78 10.02 -36.35 13.25
C CYS A 78 8.53 -36.65 13.19
N ARG A 79 8.19 -37.78 13.81
CA ARG A 79 6.92 -38.48 13.89
C ARG A 79 6.03 -37.86 14.97
N SER A 80 4.73 -37.89 14.70
CA SER A 80 3.61 -37.62 15.60
C SER A 80 3.45 -38.69 16.69
N VAL A 81 3.06 -38.29 17.91
CA VAL A 81 2.16 -39.05 18.81
C VAL A 81 1.30 -38.08 19.67
N SER A 82 0.00 -38.38 19.72
CA SER A 82 -1.15 -37.78 20.45
C SER A 82 -1.03 -37.82 22.00
N SER A 83 -1.83 -37.16 22.86
CA SER A 83 -3.29 -36.92 22.86
C SER A 83 -3.78 -35.95 23.97
N ARG A 84 -4.84 -35.17 23.63
CA ARG A 84 -6.00 -34.67 24.43
C ARG A 84 -5.77 -33.76 25.66
N ASN A 85 -6.10 -32.47 25.51
CA ASN A 85 -7.40 -31.90 25.91
C ASN A 85 -7.59 -30.49 25.32
N VAL A 86 -8.84 -30.18 24.99
CA VAL A 86 -9.27 -29.05 24.15
C VAL A 86 -9.38 -27.77 24.96
N SER A 87 -8.67 -26.71 24.54
CA SER A 87 -9.11 -25.32 24.67
C SER A 87 -8.46 -24.51 23.54
N SER A 88 -9.32 -23.88 22.75
CA SER A 88 -9.00 -23.22 21.48
C SER A 88 -8.33 -21.86 21.71
N ASN A 89 -7.03 -21.77 21.47
CA ASN A 89 -6.33 -20.55 21.10
C ASN A 89 -5.24 -20.91 20.08
N PRO A 90 -5.07 -20.16 18.97
CA PRO A 90 -3.98 -20.41 18.03
C PRO A 90 -2.63 -20.22 18.75
N PRO A 91 -1.57 -20.97 18.40
CA PRO A 91 -0.31 -20.94 19.13
C PRO A 91 0.37 -19.58 18.90
N ARG A 92 0.37 -18.71 19.91
CA ARG A 92 1.16 -17.47 19.91
C ARG A 92 2.63 -17.82 20.16
N THR A 93 3.44 -17.91 19.11
CA THR A 93 4.91 -17.98 19.22
C THR A 93 5.49 -16.57 19.36
N ARG A 94 5.13 -15.84 20.42
CA ARG A 94 5.75 -14.55 20.75
C ARG A 94 6.23 -14.61 22.18
N ASN A 95 7.55 -14.55 22.39
CA ASN A 95 8.19 -14.55 23.70
C ASN A 95 8.31 -13.12 24.29
N TYR A 96 7.46 -12.19 23.84
CA TYR A 96 7.45 -10.82 24.31
C TYR A 96 6.03 -10.22 24.33
N GLU A 97 5.83 -9.26 25.22
CA GLU A 97 4.65 -8.40 25.28
C GLU A 97 5.02 -6.99 24.81
N PHE A 98 4.11 -6.36 24.07
CA PHE A 98 4.30 -5.02 23.51
C PHE A 98 3.15 -4.11 23.93
N ASN A 99 3.48 -2.92 24.41
CA ASN A 99 2.51 -1.90 24.79
C ASN A 99 2.88 -0.54 24.20
N ASP A 100 1.89 0.11 23.57
CA ASP A 100 2.06 1.41 22.92
C ASP A 100 1.50 2.54 23.80
N ALA A 101 2.39 3.29 24.46
CA ALA A 101 2.01 4.49 25.21
C ALA A 101 2.12 5.75 24.32
N ASP A 102 1.70 6.90 24.84
CA ASP A 102 1.66 8.14 24.05
C ASP A 102 3.05 8.62 23.64
N THR A 103 4.03 8.55 24.55
CA THR A 103 5.38 9.08 24.31
C THR A 103 6.45 8.01 24.17
N GLU A 104 6.10 6.75 24.41
CA GLU A 104 7.04 5.65 24.47
C GLU A 104 6.35 4.32 24.15
N VAL A 105 7.15 3.32 23.80
CA VAL A 105 6.69 1.95 23.65
C VAL A 105 7.42 1.08 24.66
N GLU A 106 6.67 0.20 25.32
CA GLU A 106 7.20 -0.73 26.31
C GLU A 106 7.21 -2.14 25.71
N LEU A 107 8.36 -2.79 25.82
CA LEU A 107 8.62 -4.15 25.40
C LEU A 107 9.01 -4.96 26.63
N ARG A 108 8.28 -6.04 26.91
CA ARG A 108 8.59 -6.98 28.01
C ARG A 108 8.99 -8.31 27.42
N LEU A 109 10.17 -8.82 27.78
CA LEU A 109 10.64 -10.13 27.36
C LEU A 109 10.76 -11.04 28.58
N ASP A 110 10.23 -12.25 28.48
CA ASP A 110 10.41 -13.27 29.51
C ASP A 110 11.85 -13.77 29.48
N ILE A 111 12.55 -13.61 30.60
CA ILE A 111 13.92 -14.06 30.79
C ILE A 111 14.07 -15.09 31.91
N GLY A 112 12.99 -15.46 32.60
CA GLY A 112 13.02 -16.38 33.74
C GLY A 112 13.47 -17.80 33.37
N SER A 113 13.36 -18.18 32.10
CA SER A 113 13.89 -19.46 31.60
C SER A 113 15.41 -19.50 31.45
N PHE A 114 16.09 -18.36 31.59
CA PHE A 114 17.55 -18.27 31.43
C PHE A 114 18.22 -18.11 32.81
N ASP A 115 19.26 -18.90 33.06
CA ASP A 115 20.11 -18.78 34.26
C ASP A 115 20.99 -17.51 34.15
N ILE A 116 20.39 -16.35 34.37
CA ILE A 116 21.07 -15.05 34.31
C ILE A 116 21.68 -14.76 35.68
N GLU A 117 23.01 -14.74 35.75
CA GLU A 117 23.74 -14.52 37.00
C GLU A 117 23.82 -13.04 37.38
N SER A 118 23.73 -12.11 36.43
CA SER A 118 23.83 -10.67 36.68
C SER A 118 23.22 -9.80 35.57
N SER A 119 22.83 -8.56 35.90
CA SER A 119 22.42 -7.55 34.90
C SER A 119 23.53 -7.20 33.89
N LYS A 120 24.80 -7.51 34.21
CA LYS A 120 25.94 -7.36 33.30
C LYS A 120 25.91 -8.32 32.11
N ASP A 121 25.11 -9.37 32.20
CA ASP A 121 24.95 -10.36 31.14
C ASP A 121 23.84 -9.98 30.14
N ILE A 122 23.20 -8.82 30.34
CA ILE A 122 22.15 -8.29 29.45
C ILE A 122 22.73 -7.16 28.61
N PHE A 123 22.50 -7.25 27.30
CA PHE A 123 22.94 -6.28 26.31
C PHE A 123 21.72 -5.78 25.54
N VAL A 124 21.36 -4.52 25.76
CA VAL A 124 20.33 -3.81 25.00
C VAL A 124 21.01 -2.72 24.19
N ASP A 125 20.99 -2.89 22.88
CA ASP A 125 21.54 -1.95 21.91
C ASP A 125 20.40 -1.39 21.08
N ALA A 126 20.18 -0.08 21.17
CA ALA A 126 19.08 0.61 20.51
C ALA A 126 19.63 1.80 19.73
N ASP A 127 19.33 1.83 18.43
CA ASP A 127 19.61 2.97 17.56
C ASP A 127 18.29 3.67 17.19
N GLU A 128 18.36 4.70 16.36
CA GLU A 128 17.17 5.43 15.90
C GLU A 128 16.10 4.52 15.29
N THR A 129 16.47 3.45 14.59
CA THR A 129 15.53 2.58 13.86
C THR A 129 15.72 1.09 14.12
N SER A 130 16.66 0.70 15.00
CA SER A 130 16.99 -0.70 15.27
C SER A 130 17.06 -0.98 16.75
N LEU A 131 16.80 -2.23 17.12
CA LEU A 131 16.88 -2.74 18.47
C LEU A 131 17.47 -4.16 18.45
N LEU A 132 18.49 -4.38 19.26
CA LEU A 132 19.14 -5.66 19.44
C LEU A 132 19.26 -5.96 20.95
N ILE A 133 18.61 -7.03 21.37
CA ILE A 133 18.60 -7.50 22.75
C ILE A 133 19.25 -8.88 22.80
N ARG A 134 20.32 -8.99 23.57
CA ARG A 134 21.07 -10.22 23.77
C ARG A 134 21.28 -10.47 25.26
N VAL A 135 21.28 -11.73 25.64
CA VAL A 135 21.55 -12.17 27.02
C VAL A 135 22.61 -13.25 26.99
N LYS A 136 23.55 -13.18 27.93
CA LYS A 136 24.57 -14.21 28.13
C LYS A 136 24.10 -15.19 29.20
N ALA A 137 23.79 -16.43 28.81
CA ALA A 137 23.39 -17.50 29.71
C ALA A 137 24.36 -18.68 29.59
N SER A 138 24.84 -19.20 30.72
CA SER A 138 25.80 -20.32 30.77
C SER A 138 27.03 -20.14 29.86
N GLY A 139 27.53 -18.90 29.75
CA GLY A 139 28.67 -18.54 28.89
C GLY A 139 28.36 -18.36 27.40
N THR A 140 27.13 -18.61 26.95
CA THR A 140 26.70 -18.43 25.55
C THR A 140 25.87 -17.16 25.39
N LEU A 141 26.13 -16.38 24.32
CA LEU A 141 25.34 -15.19 24.00
C LEU A 141 24.12 -15.59 23.15
N ILE A 142 22.93 -15.35 23.67
CA ILE A 142 21.63 -15.68 23.08
C ILE A 142 20.95 -14.39 22.63
N THR A 143 20.49 -14.33 21.38
CA THR A 143 19.68 -13.21 20.89
C THR A 143 18.22 -13.40 21.27
N LEU A 144 17.69 -12.50 22.08
CA LEU A 144 16.28 -12.49 22.46
C LEU A 144 15.42 -11.76 21.43
N MET A 145 15.95 -10.65 20.90
CA MET A 145 15.28 -9.88 19.86
C MET A 145 16.30 -9.17 18.98
N GLU A 146 16.06 -9.19 17.68
CA GLU A 146 16.81 -8.42 16.70
C GLU A 146 15.83 -7.84 15.69
N THR A 147 15.78 -6.52 15.60
CA THR A 147 15.02 -5.81 14.58
C THR A 147 15.87 -4.69 14.00
N ALA A 148 16.12 -4.76 12.69
CA ALA A 148 16.82 -3.72 11.96
C ALA A 148 15.91 -2.55 11.57
N ARG A 149 14.58 -2.73 11.71
CA ARG A 149 13.56 -1.75 11.32
C ARG A 149 12.41 -1.75 12.30
N LEU A 150 12.47 -0.81 13.25
CA LEU A 150 11.35 -0.44 14.10
C LEU A 150 10.22 0.16 13.27
N PHE A 151 9.02 0.21 13.86
CA PHE A 151 7.87 0.76 13.17
C PHE A 151 8.07 2.25 12.80
N GLU A 152 8.66 3.03 13.69
CA GLU A 152 9.14 4.40 13.45
C GLU A 152 10.41 4.69 14.28
N LYS A 153 10.95 5.91 14.21
CA LYS A 153 12.13 6.31 14.95
C LYS A 153 11.88 6.44 16.44
N ILE A 154 12.90 6.01 17.18
CA ILE A 154 13.01 6.21 18.61
C ILE A 154 14.14 7.19 18.92
N LYS A 155 14.16 7.72 20.14
CA LYS A 155 15.28 8.48 20.67
C LYS A 155 16.17 7.55 21.49
N PRO A 156 17.27 7.03 20.93
CA PRO A 156 18.06 5.99 21.61
C PRO A 156 18.67 6.48 22.93
N GLY A 157 19.04 7.76 23.03
CA GLY A 157 19.56 8.35 24.28
C GLY A 157 18.52 8.52 25.41
N GLU A 158 17.24 8.35 25.11
CA GLU A 158 16.14 8.36 26.09
C GLU A 158 15.56 6.94 26.32
N THR A 159 16.14 5.91 25.71
CA THR A 159 15.76 4.51 25.92
C THR A 159 16.28 4.02 27.27
N ILE A 160 15.40 3.42 28.07
CA ILE A 160 15.77 2.80 29.35
C ILE A 160 15.37 1.34 29.36
N TRP A 161 16.06 0.54 30.17
CA TRP A 161 15.68 -0.84 30.43
C TRP A 161 15.92 -1.19 31.89
N TYR A 162 15.13 -2.12 32.42
CA TYR A 162 15.23 -2.60 33.79
C TYR A 162 14.69 -4.04 33.88
N LEU A 163 15.00 -4.70 34.99
CA LEU A 163 14.48 -6.03 35.31
C LEU A 163 13.27 -5.88 36.23
N ASP A 164 12.18 -6.55 35.89
CA ASP A 164 10.98 -6.67 36.71
C ASP A 164 10.70 -8.16 36.91
N GLU A 165 11.03 -8.67 38.10
CA GLU A 165 11.01 -10.10 38.42
C GLU A 165 11.78 -10.94 37.37
N ASP A 166 11.08 -11.78 36.62
CA ASP A 166 11.61 -12.65 35.57
C ASP A 166 11.51 -12.03 34.16
N GLN A 167 11.28 -10.71 34.07
CA GLN A 167 11.09 -10.00 32.80
C GLN A 167 12.14 -8.90 32.58
N LEU A 168 12.65 -8.83 31.35
CA LEU A 168 13.39 -7.67 30.87
C LEU A 168 12.40 -6.67 30.27
N VAL A 169 12.30 -5.49 30.88
CA VAL A 169 11.46 -4.40 30.39
C VAL A 169 12.34 -3.38 29.67
N VAL A 170 12.03 -3.10 28.41
CA VAL A 170 12.69 -2.09 27.58
C VAL A 170 11.67 -1.04 27.19
N ASN A 171 11.94 0.22 27.55
CA ASN A 171 11.09 1.35 27.27
C ASN A 171 11.79 2.25 26.24
N LEU A 172 11.25 2.32 25.03
CA LEU A 172 11.80 3.08 23.91
C LEU A 172 11.03 4.39 23.75
N LYS A 173 11.72 5.52 23.87
CA LYS A 173 11.08 6.83 23.66
C LYS A 173 10.80 7.06 22.18
N LYS A 174 9.56 7.43 21.85
CA LYS A 174 9.19 7.76 20.47
C LYS A 174 9.75 9.11 20.04
N TYR A 175 10.06 9.23 18.74
CA TYR A 175 10.28 10.53 18.12
C TYR A 175 8.95 11.22 17.78
N ASP A 176 7.98 10.45 17.28
CA ASP A 176 6.63 10.93 16.96
C ASP A 176 5.59 10.34 17.92
N ASN A 177 4.94 11.21 18.69
CA ASN A 177 3.95 10.82 19.70
C ASN A 177 2.54 10.65 19.10
N GLU A 178 2.28 11.17 17.90
CA GLU A 178 0.96 11.08 17.27
C GLU A 178 0.75 9.72 16.59
N LEU A 179 1.84 9.07 16.18
CA LEU A 179 1.79 7.78 15.53
C LEU A 179 1.60 6.66 16.56
N LYS A 180 0.51 5.91 16.41
CA LYS A 180 0.28 4.69 17.17
C LYS A 180 1.03 3.52 16.53
N TRP A 181 1.77 2.79 17.34
CA TRP A 181 2.57 1.66 16.88
C TRP A 181 1.75 0.38 17.02
N PRO A 182 1.49 -0.34 15.93
CA PRO A 182 0.79 -1.63 16.01
C PRO A 182 1.62 -2.69 16.75
N ASP A 183 2.95 -2.61 16.64
CA ASP A 183 3.93 -3.53 17.22
C ASP A 183 5.34 -2.93 17.12
N VAL A 184 6.33 -3.58 17.74
CA VAL A 184 7.75 -3.20 17.67
C VAL A 184 8.39 -3.61 16.34
N MET A 185 7.94 -4.72 15.74
CA MET A 185 8.49 -5.27 14.49
C MET A 185 7.61 -5.03 13.26
N GLU A 186 8.24 -4.94 12.09
CA GLU A 186 7.59 -4.95 10.78
C GLU A 186 7.19 -6.37 10.33
N SER A 187 6.13 -6.92 10.92
CA SER A 187 5.44 -8.10 10.39
C SER A 187 4.36 -7.71 9.37
N TRP A 188 3.82 -8.66 8.62
CA TRP A 188 2.73 -8.42 7.67
C TRP A 188 1.53 -7.73 8.32
N GLU A 189 1.06 -8.28 9.44
CA GLU A 189 -0.14 -7.81 10.14
C GLU A 189 0.07 -6.39 10.69
N THR A 190 1.28 -6.09 11.17
CA THR A 190 1.62 -4.82 11.81
C THR A 190 1.86 -3.74 10.78
N LEU A 191 2.52 -4.07 9.66
CA LEU A 191 2.63 -3.19 8.50
C LEU A 191 1.25 -2.88 7.91
N ALA A 192 0.39 -3.87 7.73
CA ALA A 192 -0.94 -3.67 7.15
C ALA A 192 -1.82 -2.77 8.04
N SER A 193 -1.89 -3.06 9.34
CA SER A 193 -2.64 -2.25 10.30
C SER A 193 -2.10 -0.82 10.40
N GLY A 194 -0.78 -0.68 10.52
CA GLY A 194 -0.12 0.61 10.65
C GLY A 194 -0.22 1.47 9.39
N LEU A 195 -0.01 0.89 8.22
CA LEU A 195 -0.08 1.63 6.95
C LEU A 195 -1.51 2.10 6.64
N THR A 196 -2.53 1.34 7.05
CA THR A 196 -3.93 1.76 6.91
C THR A 196 -4.20 3.10 7.60
N GLN A 197 -3.58 3.34 8.76
CA GLN A 197 -3.66 4.62 9.48
C GLN A 197 -2.92 5.75 8.73
N LEU A 198 -1.76 5.44 8.17
CA LEU A 198 -0.91 6.40 7.44
C LEU A 198 -1.51 6.83 6.08
N LEU A 199 -2.17 5.91 5.38
CA LEU A 199 -2.77 6.18 4.06
C LEU A 199 -4.01 7.07 4.16
N LYS A 200 -4.70 7.10 5.31
CA LYS A 200 -5.91 7.92 5.54
C LYS A 200 -6.95 7.77 4.42
N GLY A 201 -7.10 6.56 3.88
CA GLY A 201 -8.01 6.26 2.79
C GLY A 201 -7.49 6.52 1.37
N THR A 202 -6.26 7.00 1.21
CA THR A 202 -5.62 7.18 -0.10
C THR A 202 -5.39 5.83 -0.78
N SER A 203 -5.75 5.74 -2.05
CA SER A 203 -5.64 4.52 -2.86
C SER A 203 -4.21 4.22 -3.30
N ILE A 204 -3.96 2.96 -3.68
CA ILE A 204 -2.66 2.48 -4.17
C ILE A 204 -2.82 2.02 -5.62
N TYR A 205 -1.85 2.33 -6.48
CA TYR A 205 -1.76 1.90 -7.87
C TYR A 205 -0.48 1.07 -8.05
N LEU A 206 -0.63 -0.16 -8.51
CA LEU A 206 0.49 -1.03 -8.88
C LEU A 206 0.75 -0.92 -10.37
N VAL A 207 1.96 -0.49 -10.72
CA VAL A 207 2.43 -0.30 -12.09
C VAL A 207 3.68 -1.14 -12.32
N GLY A 208 3.97 -1.50 -13.56
CA GLY A 208 5.16 -2.28 -13.90
C GLY A 208 4.97 -3.08 -15.17
N GLU A 209 6.01 -3.79 -15.59
CA GLU A 209 6.04 -4.46 -16.89
C GLU A 209 5.05 -5.63 -17.01
N SER A 210 4.59 -6.21 -15.89
CA SER A 210 3.72 -7.40 -15.89
C SER A 210 2.37 -7.14 -15.25
N THR A 211 1.30 -7.30 -16.04
CA THR A 211 -0.10 -7.25 -15.56
C THR A 211 -0.39 -8.32 -14.52
N GLU A 212 0.15 -9.53 -14.68
CA GLU A 212 -0.09 -10.63 -13.74
C GLU A 212 0.50 -10.33 -12.36
N ILE A 213 1.73 -9.80 -12.31
CA ILE A 213 2.40 -9.45 -11.06
C ILE A 213 1.62 -8.34 -10.34
N ASN A 214 1.23 -7.30 -11.07
CA ASN A 214 0.43 -6.21 -10.53
C ASN A 214 -0.88 -6.74 -9.94
N LEU A 215 -1.57 -7.66 -10.63
CA LEU A 215 -2.83 -8.23 -10.17
C LEU A 215 -2.69 -9.05 -8.88
N GLU A 216 -1.74 -9.97 -8.83
CA GLU A 216 -1.57 -10.86 -7.67
C GLU A 216 -1.13 -10.08 -6.43
N VAL A 217 -0.20 -9.12 -6.57
CA VAL A 217 0.21 -8.26 -5.45
C VAL A 217 -0.92 -7.33 -5.01
N ALA A 218 -1.75 -6.83 -5.93
CA ALA A 218 -2.89 -5.97 -5.58
C ALA A 218 -3.91 -6.71 -4.71
N LYS A 219 -4.18 -7.98 -5.01
CA LYS A 219 -5.10 -8.81 -4.22
C LYS A 219 -4.61 -8.97 -2.78
N GLU A 220 -3.34 -9.33 -2.61
CA GLU A 220 -2.73 -9.49 -1.28
C GLU A 220 -2.75 -8.17 -0.48
N LEU A 221 -2.37 -7.05 -1.12
CA LEU A 221 -2.41 -5.73 -0.49
C LEU A 221 -3.82 -5.32 -0.10
N ALA A 222 -4.80 -5.53 -0.98
CA ALA A 222 -6.19 -5.18 -0.72
C ALA A 222 -6.75 -5.96 0.48
N VAL A 223 -6.45 -7.26 0.58
CA VAL A 223 -6.83 -8.10 1.72
C VAL A 223 -6.18 -7.59 3.00
N GLY A 224 -4.86 -7.32 2.99
CA GLY A 224 -4.14 -6.83 4.16
C GLY A 224 -4.66 -5.48 4.67
N LEU A 225 -4.92 -4.53 3.77
CA LEU A 225 -5.36 -3.17 4.12
C LEU A 225 -6.88 -3.05 4.34
N GLY A 226 -7.66 -4.09 4.04
CA GLY A 226 -9.12 -3.99 3.99
C GLY A 226 -9.59 -2.96 2.96
N TYR A 227 -8.91 -2.91 1.81
CA TYR A 227 -9.20 -2.05 0.67
C TYR A 227 -9.88 -2.86 -0.44
N THR A 228 -10.48 -2.18 -1.41
CA THR A 228 -11.13 -2.84 -2.55
C THR A 228 -10.10 -3.11 -3.66
N PRO A 229 -9.87 -4.38 -4.06
CA PRO A 229 -9.01 -4.67 -5.19
C PRO A 229 -9.74 -4.33 -6.50
N LEU A 230 -9.07 -3.59 -7.38
CA LEU A 230 -9.57 -3.25 -8.71
C LEU A 230 -8.53 -3.66 -9.76
N ASN A 231 -9.00 -4.25 -10.86
CA ASN A 231 -8.17 -4.68 -11.97
C ASN A 231 -8.60 -3.94 -13.24
N THR A 232 -7.74 -3.10 -13.80
CA THR A 232 -8.06 -2.34 -15.01
C THR A 232 -8.25 -3.26 -16.22
N SER A 233 -7.52 -4.38 -16.29
CA SER A 233 -7.68 -5.39 -17.36
C SER A 233 -9.10 -5.93 -17.38
N ASP A 234 -9.60 -6.42 -16.24
CA ASP A 234 -10.97 -6.97 -16.15
C ASP A 234 -12.03 -5.92 -16.47
N LEU A 235 -11.82 -4.67 -16.05
CA LEU A 235 -12.74 -3.57 -16.37
C LEU A 235 -12.76 -3.31 -17.87
N LEU A 236 -11.60 -3.18 -18.51
CA LEU A 236 -11.50 -2.96 -19.96
C LEU A 236 -12.16 -4.07 -20.76
N GLU A 237 -11.86 -5.33 -20.46
CA GLU A 237 -12.40 -6.47 -21.20
C GLU A 237 -13.93 -6.56 -21.07
N ARG A 238 -14.47 -6.26 -19.87
CA ARG A 238 -15.92 -6.22 -19.64
C ARG A 238 -16.60 -5.09 -20.41
N TYR A 239 -15.99 -3.91 -20.48
CA TYR A 239 -16.54 -2.78 -21.22
C TYR A 239 -16.43 -2.96 -22.74
N ALA A 240 -15.27 -3.42 -23.22
CA ALA A 240 -14.98 -3.61 -24.64
C ALA A 240 -15.60 -4.89 -25.22
N LYS A 241 -15.97 -5.86 -24.36
CA LYS A 241 -16.47 -7.19 -24.76
C LYS A 241 -15.50 -7.97 -25.66
N GLN A 242 -14.20 -7.72 -25.51
CA GLN A 242 -13.10 -8.41 -26.17
C GLN A 242 -11.90 -8.51 -25.21
N SER A 243 -11.00 -9.46 -25.45
CA SER A 243 -9.78 -9.56 -24.65
C SER A 243 -8.79 -8.44 -24.98
N ILE A 244 -7.91 -8.11 -24.04
CA ILE A 244 -6.84 -7.14 -24.26
C ILE A 244 -5.97 -7.56 -25.44
N ASP A 245 -5.57 -8.83 -25.53
CA ASP A 245 -4.73 -9.34 -26.62
C ASP A 245 -5.37 -9.13 -28.00
N SER A 246 -6.67 -9.42 -28.12
CA SER A 246 -7.41 -9.20 -29.36
C SER A 246 -7.47 -7.72 -29.72
N TRP A 247 -7.67 -6.86 -28.73
CA TRP A 247 -7.75 -5.41 -28.92
C TRP A 247 -6.41 -4.81 -29.34
N VAL A 248 -5.30 -5.26 -28.75
CA VAL A 248 -3.96 -4.84 -29.16
C VAL A 248 -3.69 -5.24 -30.61
N ILE A 249 -4.12 -6.44 -31.04
CA ILE A 249 -3.95 -6.89 -32.43
C ILE A 249 -4.78 -6.04 -33.41
N SER A 250 -6.01 -5.66 -33.04
CA SER A 250 -6.91 -4.93 -33.94
C SER A 250 -6.63 -3.43 -34.02
N ASP A 251 -6.39 -2.79 -32.88
CA ASP A 251 -6.38 -1.32 -32.75
C ASP A 251 -5.04 -0.78 -32.22
N GLY A 252 -4.14 -1.65 -31.78
CA GLY A 252 -2.82 -1.30 -31.25
C GLY A 252 -2.79 -1.02 -29.74
N ALA A 253 -1.59 -1.12 -29.17
CA ALA A 253 -1.33 -0.93 -27.75
C ALA A 253 -1.69 0.48 -27.24
N ASP A 254 -1.49 1.51 -28.06
CA ASP A 254 -1.81 2.89 -27.69
C ASP A 254 -3.32 3.13 -27.48
N SER A 255 -4.16 2.44 -28.26
CA SER A 255 -5.62 2.49 -28.11
C SER A 255 -6.05 1.91 -26.76
N VAL A 256 -5.46 0.77 -26.38
CA VAL A 256 -5.68 0.14 -25.08
C VAL A 256 -5.19 1.04 -23.93
N ALA A 257 -4.00 1.62 -24.05
CA ALA A 257 -3.45 2.53 -23.04
C ALA A 257 -4.32 3.79 -22.87
N GLN A 258 -4.89 4.31 -23.97
CA GLN A 258 -5.84 5.42 -23.90
C GLN A 258 -7.13 5.05 -23.17
N ALA A 259 -7.68 3.86 -23.44
CA ALA A 259 -8.86 3.36 -22.77
C ALA A 259 -8.60 3.09 -21.27
N GLU A 260 -7.44 2.54 -20.92
CA GLU A 260 -7.04 2.39 -19.52
C GLU A 260 -6.94 3.75 -18.82
N GLY A 261 -6.36 4.75 -19.50
CA GLY A 261 -6.27 6.12 -18.98
C GLY A 261 -7.64 6.71 -18.62
N ALA A 262 -8.68 6.42 -19.40
CA ALA A 262 -10.05 6.85 -19.11
C ALA A 262 -10.67 6.10 -17.91
N ILE A 263 -10.33 4.83 -17.71
CA ILE A 263 -10.72 4.10 -16.49
C ILE A 263 -10.02 4.71 -15.27
N LEU A 264 -8.71 4.98 -15.37
CA LEU A 264 -7.94 5.58 -14.28
C LEU A 264 -8.47 6.96 -13.89
N GLU A 265 -8.97 7.75 -14.84
CA GLU A 265 -9.68 8.99 -14.57
C GLU A 265 -10.89 8.77 -13.65
N GLY A 266 -11.76 7.79 -13.97
CA GLY A 266 -12.89 7.44 -13.12
C GLY A 266 -12.45 6.92 -11.74
N LEU A 267 -11.41 6.09 -11.71
CA LEU A 267 -10.87 5.50 -10.47
C LEU A 267 -10.16 6.52 -9.57
N SER A 268 -9.67 7.63 -10.11
CA SER A 268 -8.94 8.67 -9.36
C SER A 268 -9.74 9.27 -8.20
N SER A 269 -11.08 9.22 -8.27
CA SER A 269 -11.99 9.69 -7.23
C SER A 269 -12.30 8.65 -6.15
N HIS A 270 -11.93 7.38 -6.37
CA HIS A 270 -12.21 6.30 -5.44
C HIS A 270 -11.19 6.28 -4.31
N ALA A 271 -11.68 6.17 -3.08
CA ALA A 271 -10.87 6.00 -1.89
C ALA A 271 -10.79 4.52 -1.49
N ARG A 272 -9.71 4.16 -0.79
CA ARG A 272 -9.50 2.81 -0.24
C ARG A 272 -9.53 1.71 -1.30
N THR A 273 -8.87 1.95 -2.43
CA THR A 273 -8.70 0.94 -3.49
C THR A 273 -7.24 0.57 -3.68
N VAL A 274 -7.00 -0.66 -4.11
CA VAL A 274 -5.71 -1.10 -4.65
C VAL A 274 -5.93 -1.49 -6.10
N VAL A 275 -5.37 -0.70 -7.01
CA VAL A 275 -5.60 -0.80 -8.45
C VAL A 275 -4.41 -1.49 -9.11
N ALA A 276 -4.62 -2.65 -9.71
CA ALA A 276 -3.66 -3.28 -10.60
C ALA A 276 -3.84 -2.71 -12.01
N THR A 277 -2.78 -2.12 -12.56
CA THR A 277 -2.78 -1.62 -13.94
C THR A 277 -2.29 -2.68 -14.93
N LEU A 278 -2.61 -2.49 -16.21
CA LEU A 278 -1.93 -3.17 -17.30
C LEU A 278 -0.43 -2.85 -17.26
N GLY A 279 0.36 -3.80 -17.74
CA GLY A 279 1.80 -3.69 -17.81
C GLY A 279 2.27 -3.65 -19.24
N GLY A 280 3.55 -3.29 -19.41
CA GLY A 280 4.17 -3.21 -20.72
C GLY A 280 3.59 -2.09 -21.60
N GLU A 281 3.77 -2.20 -22.92
CA GLU A 281 3.49 -1.11 -23.87
C GLU A 281 2.03 -0.69 -23.95
N GLN A 282 1.10 -1.61 -23.66
CA GLN A 282 -0.35 -1.37 -23.63
C GLN A 282 -0.85 -0.74 -22.32
N GLY A 283 0.01 -0.63 -21.31
CA GLY A 283 -0.33 0.00 -20.03
C GLY A 283 -0.25 1.52 -20.10
N ALA A 284 -1.23 2.21 -19.55
CA ALA A 284 -1.25 3.67 -19.42
C ALA A 284 -0.04 4.19 -18.64
N ALA A 285 0.45 3.44 -17.66
CA ALA A 285 1.62 3.80 -16.87
C ALA A 285 2.93 3.85 -17.69
N MET A 286 2.98 3.23 -18.89
CA MET A 286 4.11 3.39 -19.83
C MET A 286 4.06 4.67 -20.66
N LYS A 287 3.00 5.47 -20.53
CA LYS A 287 2.80 6.70 -21.30
C LYS A 287 2.92 7.90 -20.36
N ASP A 288 3.94 8.74 -20.56
CA ASP A 288 4.20 9.89 -19.69
C ASP A 288 3.00 10.84 -19.56
N ASP A 289 2.20 10.99 -20.63
CA ASP A 289 1.03 11.87 -20.65
C ASP A 289 -0.18 11.35 -19.84
N LYS A 290 -0.13 10.10 -19.35
CA LYS A 290 -1.25 9.44 -18.62
C LYS A 290 -1.09 9.39 -17.10
N TRP A 291 -0.01 9.94 -16.56
CA TRP A 291 0.28 9.86 -15.11
C TRP A 291 -0.59 10.73 -14.22
N ARG A 292 -1.29 11.73 -14.79
CA ARG A 292 -2.08 12.69 -14.01
C ARG A 292 -3.05 12.04 -13.03
N HIS A 293 -3.69 10.93 -13.40
CA HIS A 293 -4.67 10.23 -12.57
C HIS A 293 -4.04 9.19 -11.65
N LEU A 294 -2.87 8.65 -12.03
CA LEU A 294 -2.09 7.76 -11.15
C LEU A 294 -1.59 8.49 -9.90
N HIS A 295 -1.26 9.78 -10.02
CA HIS A 295 -0.87 10.63 -8.89
C HIS A 295 -1.99 10.89 -7.87
N ALA A 296 -3.24 10.50 -8.15
CA ALA A 296 -4.35 10.54 -7.20
C ALA A 296 -4.13 9.58 -6.00
N GLY A 297 -3.30 8.56 -6.16
CA GLY A 297 -2.93 7.63 -5.10
C GLY A 297 -1.43 7.43 -4.99
N PHE A 298 -1.02 6.51 -4.13
CA PHE A 298 0.37 6.07 -4.05
C PHE A 298 0.66 5.06 -5.16
N THR A 299 1.72 5.31 -5.92
CA THR A 299 2.14 4.48 -7.05
C THR A 299 3.33 3.62 -6.66
N VAL A 300 3.22 2.32 -6.87
CA VAL A 300 4.27 1.34 -6.58
C VAL A 300 4.69 0.71 -7.90
N TRP A 301 5.94 0.92 -8.30
CA TRP A 301 6.52 0.25 -9.46
C TRP A 301 7.10 -1.11 -9.06
N LEU A 302 6.46 -2.18 -9.54
CA LEU A 302 6.94 -3.54 -9.44
C LEU A 302 7.84 -3.84 -10.63
N SER A 303 9.15 -3.88 -10.40
CA SER A 303 10.15 -4.04 -11.45
C SER A 303 10.92 -5.34 -11.25
N ASN A 304 10.99 -6.18 -12.28
CA ASN A 304 11.82 -7.38 -12.24
C ASN A 304 13.30 -6.98 -12.30
N SER A 305 14.08 -7.41 -11.32
CA SER A 305 15.52 -7.15 -11.24
C SER A 305 16.31 -8.33 -11.76
N GLY A 306 17.34 -8.02 -12.55
CA GLY A 306 18.36 -9.01 -12.93
C GLY A 306 19.40 -9.26 -11.84
N ALA A 307 19.35 -8.51 -10.73
CA ALA A 307 20.37 -8.54 -9.69
C ALA A 307 20.21 -9.74 -8.75
N GLY A 308 21.35 -10.29 -8.29
CA GLY A 308 21.39 -11.40 -7.34
C GLY A 308 21.24 -10.99 -5.87
N ASP A 309 21.35 -9.70 -5.56
CA ASP A 309 21.32 -9.17 -4.19
C ASP A 309 20.61 -7.81 -4.09
N GLY A 310 20.12 -7.48 -2.89
CA GLY A 310 19.32 -6.28 -2.66
C GLY A 310 20.08 -4.95 -2.81
N LYS A 311 21.41 -4.92 -2.62
CA LYS A 311 22.19 -3.69 -2.81
C LYS A 311 22.30 -3.38 -4.30
N SER A 312 22.61 -4.40 -5.10
CA SER A 312 22.64 -4.31 -6.56
C SER A 312 21.27 -3.94 -7.14
N ALA A 313 20.19 -4.53 -6.64
CA ALA A 313 18.83 -4.19 -7.07
C ALA A 313 18.46 -2.72 -6.76
N ARG A 314 18.89 -2.20 -5.60
CA ARG A 314 18.68 -0.79 -5.23
C ARG A 314 19.47 0.16 -6.13
N GLU A 315 20.69 -0.21 -6.49
CA GLU A 315 21.52 0.56 -7.42
C GLU A 315 20.93 0.53 -8.84
N GLU A 316 20.43 -0.62 -9.30
CA GLU A 316 19.69 -0.74 -10.56
C GLU A 316 18.46 0.19 -10.60
N ALA A 317 17.68 0.22 -9.52
CA ALA A 317 16.55 1.14 -9.39
C ALA A 317 16.99 2.61 -9.45
N ARG A 318 18.09 2.98 -8.78
CA ARG A 318 18.63 4.36 -8.85
C ARG A 318 19.04 4.73 -10.27
N ARG A 319 19.66 3.81 -11.02
CA ARG A 319 20.04 4.05 -12.41
C ARG A 319 18.83 4.24 -13.31
N HIS A 320 17.80 3.41 -13.19
CA HIS A 320 16.58 3.59 -13.99
C HIS A 320 15.92 4.95 -13.74
N ILE A 321 15.90 5.40 -12.48
CA ILE A 321 15.39 6.73 -12.12
C ILE A 321 16.26 7.86 -12.70
N GLN A 322 17.59 7.70 -12.70
CA GLN A 322 18.51 8.70 -13.26
C GLN A 322 18.47 8.76 -14.79
N ASP A 323 18.36 7.60 -15.43
CA ASP A 323 18.28 7.51 -16.89
C ASP A 323 16.95 8.07 -17.40
N GLY A 324 15.89 8.06 -16.58
CA GLY A 324 14.59 8.62 -16.89
C GLY A 324 13.91 8.00 -18.12
N SER A 325 14.44 6.87 -18.61
CA SER A 325 14.09 6.27 -19.89
C SER A 325 12.74 5.52 -19.86
N LEU A 326 12.20 5.28 -18.66
CA LEU A 326 10.94 4.59 -18.43
C LEU A 326 9.96 5.53 -17.72
N ALA A 327 8.72 5.59 -18.23
CA ALA A 327 7.64 6.36 -17.62
C ALA A 327 7.35 5.92 -16.17
N TYR A 328 7.64 4.67 -15.80
CA TYR A 328 7.53 4.15 -14.44
C TYR A 328 8.38 4.88 -13.39
N THR A 329 9.39 5.65 -13.82
CA THR A 329 10.20 6.47 -12.91
C THR A 329 9.39 7.56 -12.19
N ASN A 330 8.18 7.87 -12.67
CA ASN A 330 7.21 8.73 -12.01
C ASN A 330 6.54 8.09 -10.78
N ALA A 331 6.77 6.81 -10.51
CA ALA A 331 6.21 6.10 -9.36
C ALA A 331 6.77 6.63 -8.03
N ASP A 332 5.93 6.65 -6.99
CA ASP A 332 6.31 7.14 -5.66
C ASP A 332 7.31 6.20 -4.98
N VAL A 333 7.19 4.87 -5.18
CA VAL A 333 8.12 3.86 -4.68
C VAL A 333 8.41 2.80 -5.73
N VAL A 334 9.60 2.18 -5.63
CA VAL A 334 10.04 1.09 -6.50
C VAL A 334 10.33 -0.14 -5.65
N VAL A 335 9.73 -1.27 -6.02
CA VAL A 335 9.99 -2.58 -5.41
C VAL A 335 10.59 -3.48 -6.48
N LYS A 336 11.85 -3.85 -6.26
CA LYS A 336 12.61 -4.73 -7.15
C LYS A 336 12.35 -6.19 -6.77
N LEU A 337 11.92 -6.95 -7.75
CA LEU A 337 11.57 -8.36 -7.62
C LEU A 337 12.72 -9.21 -8.13
N GLY A 338 13.05 -10.30 -7.45
CA GLY A 338 13.94 -11.33 -7.98
C GLY A 338 13.18 -12.26 -8.91
N ARG A 339 13.34 -13.56 -8.74
CA ARG A 339 12.48 -14.53 -9.44
C ARG A 339 11.03 -14.40 -8.97
N TRP A 340 10.11 -14.20 -9.90
CA TRP A 340 8.68 -14.14 -9.61
C TRP A 340 8.07 -15.54 -9.56
N ASP A 341 7.25 -15.76 -8.54
CA ASP A 341 6.30 -16.88 -8.42
C ASP A 341 5.13 -16.43 -7.54
N ARG A 342 3.93 -16.96 -7.79
CA ARG A 342 2.69 -16.54 -7.12
C ARG A 342 2.74 -16.78 -5.61
N GLU A 343 3.49 -17.79 -5.15
CA GLU A 343 3.71 -18.05 -3.73
C GLU A 343 4.45 -16.90 -3.01
N HIS A 344 5.19 -16.07 -3.76
CA HIS A 344 5.94 -14.93 -3.23
C HIS A 344 5.13 -13.63 -3.20
N SER A 345 3.88 -13.63 -3.69
CA SER A 345 2.99 -12.45 -3.74
C SER A 345 2.89 -11.72 -2.39
N LYS A 346 2.70 -12.46 -1.28
CA LYS A 346 2.64 -11.89 0.07
C LYS A 346 3.94 -11.22 0.50
N VAL A 347 5.10 -11.80 0.17
CA VAL A 347 6.42 -11.23 0.49
C VAL A 347 6.61 -9.92 -0.28
N VAL A 348 6.23 -9.90 -1.55
CA VAL A 348 6.29 -8.70 -2.40
C VAL A 348 5.33 -7.63 -1.88
N ALA A 349 4.11 -8.00 -1.54
CA ALA A 349 3.14 -7.10 -0.92
C ALA A 349 3.69 -6.52 0.39
N GLN A 350 4.35 -7.33 1.24
CA GLN A 350 4.98 -6.84 2.48
C GLN A 350 6.09 -5.83 2.18
N ALA A 351 6.90 -6.07 1.14
CA ALA A 351 7.91 -5.12 0.69
C ALA A 351 7.28 -3.80 0.21
N CYS A 352 6.14 -3.87 -0.49
CA CYS A 352 5.37 -2.68 -0.87
C CYS A 352 4.89 -1.89 0.35
N LEU A 353 4.35 -2.57 1.37
CA LEU A 353 3.92 -1.92 2.61
C LEU A 353 5.08 -1.24 3.33
N SER A 354 6.22 -1.92 3.46
CA SER A 354 7.43 -1.36 4.08
C SER A 354 7.95 -0.14 3.30
N ALA A 355 8.00 -0.21 1.96
CA ALA A 355 8.43 0.91 1.11
C ALA A 355 7.50 2.12 1.21
N LEU A 356 6.17 1.90 1.15
CA LEU A 356 5.17 2.95 1.32
C LEU A 356 5.23 3.58 2.71
N LYS A 357 5.42 2.75 3.76
CA LYS A 357 5.60 3.23 5.12
C LYS A 357 6.79 4.19 5.20
N GLN A 358 7.96 3.78 4.69
CA GLN A 358 9.16 4.61 4.67
C GLN A 358 8.95 5.94 3.93
N LEU A 359 8.28 5.90 2.78
CA LEU A 359 7.96 7.11 2.02
C LEU A 359 7.09 8.07 2.84
N ILE A 360 5.97 7.59 3.39
CA ILE A 360 5.01 8.45 4.10
C ILE A 360 5.65 9.03 5.38
N LEU A 361 6.48 8.25 6.07
CA LEU A 361 7.20 8.73 7.26
C LEU A 361 8.26 9.78 6.90
N SER A 362 8.84 9.71 5.70
CA SER A 362 9.80 10.71 5.22
C SER A 362 9.16 12.06 4.83
N ASP A 363 7.92 12.07 4.34
CA ASP A 363 7.11 13.28 4.12
C ASP A 363 5.69 13.08 4.66
N LYS A 364 5.48 13.46 5.93
CA LYS A 364 4.18 13.34 6.62
C LYS A 364 3.05 14.14 5.94
N GLN A 365 3.37 15.13 5.11
CA GLN A 365 2.38 15.93 4.39
C GLN A 365 1.94 15.28 3.08
N LEU A 366 2.64 14.24 2.61
CA LEU A 366 2.42 13.64 1.29
C LEU A 366 1.00 13.12 1.10
N THR A 367 0.45 12.40 2.08
CA THR A 367 -0.94 11.92 2.06
C THR A 367 -1.93 13.09 1.94
N GLY A 368 -1.68 14.20 2.66
CA GLY A 368 -2.49 15.41 2.59
C GLY A 368 -2.40 16.11 1.22
N LYS A 369 -1.20 16.16 0.63
CA LYS A 369 -0.97 16.68 -0.73
C LYS A 369 -1.72 15.86 -1.78
N LYS A 370 -1.67 14.52 -1.72
CA LYS A 370 -2.44 13.65 -2.65
C LYS A 370 -3.95 13.89 -2.51
N SER A 371 -4.46 13.99 -1.28
CA SER A 371 -5.87 14.33 -1.03
C SER A 371 -6.25 15.70 -1.60
N LEU A 372 -5.38 16.72 -1.49
CA LEU A 372 -5.59 18.02 -2.12
C LEU A 372 -5.62 17.92 -3.64
N TYR A 373 -4.69 17.17 -4.23
CA TYR A 373 -4.60 16.96 -5.67
C TYR A 373 -5.88 16.32 -6.25
N ILE A 374 -6.44 15.31 -5.56
CA ILE A 374 -7.73 14.71 -5.92
C ILE A 374 -8.85 15.75 -5.87
N ARG A 375 -8.94 16.54 -4.80
CA ARG A 375 -10.00 17.57 -4.63
C ARG A 375 -9.95 18.66 -5.69
N LEU A 376 -8.77 18.91 -6.27
CA LEU A 376 -8.59 19.86 -7.37
C LEU A 376 -8.81 19.22 -8.76
N GLY A 377 -9.16 17.92 -8.81
CA GLY A 377 -9.51 17.22 -10.05
C GLY A 377 -8.31 16.71 -10.85
N CYS A 378 -7.20 16.35 -10.19
CA CYS A 378 -6.04 15.73 -10.83
C CYS A 378 -5.52 16.47 -12.07
N ARG A 379 -5.31 17.78 -11.95
CA ARG A 379 -5.05 18.71 -13.07
C ARG A 379 -3.73 18.50 -13.82
N GLY A 380 -2.88 17.57 -13.38
CA GLY A 380 -1.56 17.32 -13.98
C GLY A 380 -0.44 18.24 -13.48
N ASP A 381 -0.66 18.97 -12.39
CA ASP A 381 0.35 19.81 -11.72
C ASP A 381 1.08 19.12 -10.56
N TRP A 382 0.92 17.80 -10.41
CA TRP A 382 1.68 17.02 -9.44
C TRP A 382 3.19 17.04 -9.79
N PRO A 383 4.11 17.09 -8.80
CA PRO A 383 3.91 17.19 -7.35
C PRO A 383 3.71 18.62 -6.83
N ASN A 384 3.88 19.63 -7.69
CA ASN A 384 3.86 21.05 -7.33
C ASN A 384 2.48 21.69 -7.59
N ILE A 385 1.52 21.33 -6.75
CA ILE A 385 0.10 21.75 -6.85
C ILE A 385 0.00 23.27 -6.92
N LYS A 386 -0.57 23.79 -8.02
CA LYS A 386 -0.77 25.22 -8.28
C LYS A 386 -2.02 25.75 -7.56
N ALA A 387 -2.12 27.06 -7.44
CA ALA A 387 -3.27 27.71 -6.81
C ALA A 387 -4.61 27.36 -7.50
N PRO A 388 -5.75 27.47 -6.78
CA PRO A 388 -7.08 27.40 -7.38
C PRO A 388 -7.21 28.45 -8.50
N GLY A 389 -7.69 28.05 -9.68
CA GLY A 389 -7.82 28.92 -10.85
C GLY A 389 -6.68 28.83 -11.87
N TRP A 390 -5.56 28.15 -11.56
CA TRP A 390 -4.56 27.80 -12.56
C TRP A 390 -5.14 26.81 -13.58
N ASN A 391 -4.92 27.10 -14.88
CA ASN A 391 -5.35 26.25 -15.98
C ASN A 391 -4.14 25.56 -16.63
N PRO A 392 -4.07 24.22 -16.69
CA PRO A 392 -2.98 23.52 -17.36
C PRO A 392 -2.84 23.87 -18.85
N SER A 393 -3.91 24.36 -19.49
CA SER A 393 -3.89 24.73 -20.92
C SER A 393 -3.30 26.12 -21.21
N SER A 394 -3.11 26.98 -20.20
CA SER A 394 -2.67 28.36 -20.44
C SER A 394 -1.18 28.49 -20.78
N ASN A 395 -0.38 27.42 -20.63
CA ASN A 395 1.04 27.40 -20.95
C ASN A 395 1.34 27.04 -22.43
N ALA A 396 0.32 26.86 -23.27
CA ALA A 396 0.50 26.79 -24.72
C ALA A 396 0.57 28.22 -25.30
N GLU A 397 1.50 29.04 -24.81
CA GLU A 397 1.82 30.31 -25.45
C GLU A 397 2.68 30.02 -26.69
N THR A 398 2.11 30.39 -27.83
CA THR A 398 2.66 30.49 -29.18
C THR A 398 4.17 30.79 -29.22
N PRO A 399 4.98 30.06 -30.01
CA PRO A 399 6.29 30.57 -30.38
C PRO A 399 6.10 31.86 -31.18
N GLU A 400 6.56 32.98 -30.62
CA GLU A 400 6.61 34.25 -31.34
C GLU A 400 7.48 34.08 -32.60
N ALA A 401 6.97 34.65 -33.69
CA ALA A 401 7.49 34.57 -35.06
C ALA A 401 8.71 35.47 -35.29
#